data_AF-A0A1U7GQC9-F1
#
_entry.id   AF-A0A1U7GQC9-F1
#
_cell.length_a   1.000
_cell.length_b   1.000
_cell.length_c   1.000
_cell.angle_alpha   90.00
_cell.angle_beta   90.00
_cell.angle_gamma   90.00
#
_symmetry.space_group_name_H-M   'P 1'
#
loop_
_entity.id
_entity.type
_entity.pdbx_description
1 polymer ?
#
loop_
_entity_poly.entity_id
_entity_poly.type
_entity_poly.pdbx_seq_one_letter_code
_entity_poly.pdbx_strand_id
1 'polypeptide(L)'
;MGRRIGIGIEAARARGRAARRRLRPSLSEILEDRQLLATAGVDYVLSGYKWSNPSRITYSIAPDGVTWISGKNTIDAAFDAKFGAGNWEREIARALATWQAAADINIVPVADAHYDENALGASQGDSRFGDIRIGGVAMGEQKILAQTYYPPPQGTTAGGDVEINLSMNYGIGRDFDLFSVLLHETGHSLGLGHPSSSSEVMRAVYGGVVDGLDDGDLYGIRAIYGARGVDAYEAQGYGKTSSRPIDMTAPLTTSNTFTSQAASLDVIGETQWFSFVAPSYAGGSWSVTASASNVSMLSPKVTVYDDAGNVLGSASDPSKWSDDATARMSSLVPGRRYYAAVTGATSDVFAVGAYNLTVSVSGSPAVARPTTPIVSAPTAPTAPAPSVPTTPAPTPTGPIYPTTVVVAPDRFELNNSSKTATRLGRVTQATYAGLTLPAADVDFFAFQAGAAGVYQVSASGAVVQILNARGKVVAQGNGSAAVSATRNASFTVRVQAPGTDSVSSYSLNIAATPAAQRRSVAARFALARQGLARQGLARQEAPALASAAWASALRNASA
;
A
#
# COMPACT_ATOMS: atom_id res chain seq x y z
N MET A 1 -89.36 28.75 8.94
CA MET A 1 -90.68 28.24 8.51
C MET A 1 -90.64 26.71 8.51
N GLY A 2 -91.38 26.08 9.43
CA GLY A 2 -91.85 24.67 9.43
C GLY A 2 -90.82 23.52 9.50
N ARG A 3 -91.03 22.39 10.19
CA ARG A 3 -92.04 21.93 11.18
C ARG A 3 -91.65 20.47 11.59
N ARG A 4 -91.95 20.09 12.85
CA ARG A 4 -92.21 18.72 13.42
C ARG A 4 -91.00 17.78 13.65
N ILE A 5 -90.65 17.32 14.87
CA ILE A 5 -91.35 16.55 15.96
C ILE A 5 -91.57 15.06 15.64
N GLY A 6 -91.00 14.15 16.45
CA GLY A 6 -91.65 12.85 16.79
C GLY A 6 -90.81 11.57 17.01
N ILE A 7 -90.24 11.38 18.22
CA ILE A 7 -90.39 10.25 19.19
C ILE A 7 -90.28 8.74 18.76
N GLY A 8 -89.36 7.99 19.45
CA GLY A 8 -89.51 6.65 20.08
C GLY A 8 -89.59 5.36 19.21
N ILE A 9 -89.25 4.11 19.59
CA ILE A 9 -88.80 3.37 20.81
C ILE A 9 -88.25 1.97 20.35
N GLU A 10 -87.25 1.46 21.08
CA GLU A 10 -86.78 0.07 21.39
C GLU A 10 -86.68 -1.15 20.41
N ALA A 11 -85.47 -1.75 20.49
CA ALA A 11 -85.11 -3.17 20.74
C ALA A 11 -85.26 -4.27 19.65
N ALA A 12 -84.12 -4.87 19.25
CA ALA A 12 -83.78 -6.29 19.52
C ALA A 12 -82.38 -6.67 18.98
N ARG A 13 -81.64 -7.45 19.78
CA ARG A 13 -80.33 -8.05 19.49
C ARG A 13 -80.42 -9.16 18.42
N ALA A 14 -79.45 -9.19 17.49
CA ALA A 14 -78.91 -10.44 16.96
C ALA A 14 -77.44 -10.28 16.56
N ARG A 15 -76.61 -11.19 17.08
CA ARG A 15 -75.15 -11.23 16.93
C ARG A 15 -74.79 -11.78 15.55
N GLY A 16 -74.07 -10.99 14.75
CA GLY A 16 -73.30 -11.44 13.59
C GLY A 16 -71.86 -10.99 13.75
N ARG A 17 -70.93 -11.93 13.92
CA ARG A 17 -69.49 -11.67 13.95
C ARG A 17 -69.06 -11.07 12.61
N ALA A 18 -68.62 -9.82 12.61
CA ALA A 18 -67.88 -9.21 11.51
C ALA A 18 -66.49 -8.76 12.00
N ALA A 19 -65.52 -8.94 11.12
CA ALA A 19 -64.09 -9.05 11.41
C ALA A 19 -63.50 -7.90 12.25
N ARG A 20 -62.68 -8.26 13.25
CA ARG A 20 -61.65 -7.36 13.79
C ARG A 20 -60.74 -6.95 12.63
N ARG A 21 -60.97 -5.76 12.10
CA ARG A 21 -60.05 -5.06 11.22
C ARG A 21 -58.73 -4.91 11.98
N ARG A 22 -57.74 -5.73 11.64
CA ARG A 22 -56.35 -5.50 12.05
C ARG A 22 -55.99 -4.12 11.52
N LEU A 23 -55.88 -3.15 12.42
CA LEU A 23 -55.17 -1.91 12.14
C LEU A 23 -53.74 -2.33 11.79
N ARG A 24 -53.40 -2.25 10.50
CA ARG A 24 -52.01 -2.24 10.07
C ARG A 24 -51.41 -0.94 10.64
N PRO A 25 -50.27 -0.98 11.35
CA PRO A 25 -49.58 0.25 11.68
C PRO A 25 -49.16 0.92 10.36
N SER A 26 -49.57 2.17 10.19
CA SER A 26 -49.10 3.02 9.12
C SER A 26 -47.62 3.33 9.35
N LEU A 27 -46.82 3.13 8.30
CA LEU A 27 -45.45 3.61 8.18
C LEU A 27 -45.44 5.14 8.31
N SER A 28 -45.24 5.64 9.51
CA SER A 28 -44.96 7.04 9.80
C SER A 28 -44.39 7.16 11.21
N GLU A 29 -43.29 6.46 11.44
CA GLU A 29 -42.35 6.77 12.52
C GLU A 29 -41.01 7.02 11.82
N ILE A 30 -40.79 8.28 11.46
CA ILE A 30 -39.48 8.77 11.05
C ILE A 30 -38.66 8.79 12.34
N LEU A 31 -37.63 7.95 12.41
CA LEU A 31 -36.63 8.05 13.45
C LEU A 31 -35.97 9.43 13.34
N GLU A 32 -35.90 10.11 14.47
CA GLU A 32 -35.42 11.47 14.69
C GLU A 32 -34.31 11.89 13.71
N ASP A 33 -34.54 13.02 13.03
CA ASP A 33 -33.56 13.65 12.17
C ASP A 33 -32.36 14.09 13.02
N ARG A 34 -31.23 13.39 12.90
CA ARG A 34 -29.97 13.84 13.50
C ARG A 34 -29.30 14.83 12.55
N GLN A 35 -29.89 16.01 12.43
CA GLN A 35 -29.13 17.19 12.00
C GLN A 35 -28.13 17.51 13.12
N LEU A 36 -26.89 17.05 12.95
CA LEU A 36 -25.76 17.68 13.65
C LEU A 36 -25.74 19.16 13.22
N LEU A 37 -25.64 20.05 14.20
CA LEU A 37 -25.64 21.51 14.06
C LEU A 37 -24.78 21.95 12.86
N ALA A 38 -25.41 22.17 11.70
CA ALA A 38 -24.80 22.89 10.61
C ALA A 38 -24.61 24.33 11.09
N THR A 39 -23.37 24.79 11.10
CA THR A 39 -23.09 26.23 11.18
C THR A 39 -23.79 26.88 9.97
N ALA A 40 -24.49 27.99 10.18
CA ALA A 40 -25.17 28.68 9.07
C ALA A 40 -24.14 29.02 7.97
N GLY A 41 -24.35 28.51 6.75
CA GLY A 41 -23.46 28.68 5.61
C GLY A 41 -22.70 27.42 5.13
N VAL A 42 -23.03 26.22 5.62
CA VAL A 42 -22.36 24.96 5.25
C VAL A 42 -23.39 23.94 4.74
N ASP A 43 -23.48 23.76 3.42
CA ASP A 43 -24.53 23.00 2.72
C ASP A 43 -24.04 21.70 2.07
N TYR A 44 -22.93 21.13 2.55
CA TYR A 44 -22.44 19.85 2.04
C TYR A 44 -23.31 18.68 2.49
N VAL A 45 -23.94 17.99 1.53
CA VAL A 45 -24.57 16.69 1.76
C VAL A 45 -23.46 15.63 1.73
N LEU A 46 -23.08 15.11 2.90
CA LEU A 46 -22.17 13.98 2.98
C LEU A 46 -22.85 12.75 2.35
N SER A 47 -22.21 12.15 1.34
CA SER A 47 -22.75 10.96 0.67
C SER A 47 -22.87 9.75 1.60
N GLY A 48 -22.11 9.75 2.70
CA GLY A 48 -21.94 8.62 3.62
C GLY A 48 -20.91 7.60 3.17
N TYR A 49 -20.32 7.76 1.98
CA TYR A 49 -19.28 6.90 1.43
C TYR A 49 -17.88 7.45 1.73
N LYS A 50 -16.95 6.55 2.03
CA LYS A 50 -15.54 6.89 2.26
C LYS A 50 -14.64 5.68 2.06
N TRP A 51 -13.37 5.94 1.79
CA TRP A 51 -12.33 4.92 1.82
C TRP A 51 -12.11 4.40 3.25
N SER A 52 -11.92 3.09 3.38
CA SER A 52 -11.75 2.45 4.70
C SER A 52 -10.36 2.70 5.27
N ASN A 53 -9.34 2.79 4.40
CA ASN A 53 -7.99 3.18 4.76
C ASN A 53 -7.62 4.55 4.14
N PRO A 54 -7.91 5.67 4.82
CA PRO A 54 -7.56 7.00 4.33
C PRO A 54 -6.05 7.27 4.33
N SER A 55 -5.28 6.56 5.16
CA SER A 55 -3.82 6.73 5.25
C SER A 55 -3.07 6.29 4.00
N ARG A 56 -3.73 5.56 3.10
CA ARG A 56 -3.22 5.15 1.79
C ARG A 56 -4.36 4.80 0.83
N ILE A 57 -4.80 5.78 0.07
CA ILE A 57 -5.68 5.64 -1.10
C ILE A 57 -4.78 5.59 -2.34
N THR A 58 -4.98 4.66 -3.24
CA THR A 58 -4.19 4.56 -4.47
C THR A 58 -4.98 5.06 -5.67
N TYR A 59 -4.29 5.62 -6.65
CA TYR A 59 -4.90 5.92 -7.94
C TYR A 59 -4.04 5.39 -9.08
N SER A 60 -4.66 5.13 -10.21
CA SER A 60 -3.98 4.71 -11.42
C SER A 60 -4.70 5.23 -12.66
N ILE A 61 -3.98 5.29 -13.78
CA ILE A 61 -4.53 5.60 -15.08
C ILE A 61 -4.68 4.27 -15.81
N ALA A 62 -5.90 3.92 -16.20
CA ALA A 62 -6.15 2.67 -16.91
C ALA A 62 -5.50 2.75 -18.30
N PRO A 63 -4.83 1.67 -18.76
CA PRO A 63 -4.23 1.68 -20.09
C PRO A 63 -5.30 1.65 -21.17
N ASP A 64 -4.99 2.20 -22.33
CA ASP A 64 -5.85 2.15 -23.50
C ASP A 64 -6.32 0.73 -23.88
N GLY A 65 -7.55 0.62 -24.40
CA GLY A 65 -8.17 -0.63 -24.84
C GLY A 65 -8.90 -1.43 -23.75
N VAL A 66 -8.74 -1.06 -22.48
CA VAL A 66 -9.54 -1.56 -21.35
C VAL A 66 -11.02 -1.20 -21.57
N THR A 67 -11.95 -2.12 -21.26
CA THR A 67 -13.39 -1.85 -21.33
C THR A 67 -13.86 -1.13 -20.08
N TRP A 68 -14.60 -0.05 -20.28
CA TRP A 68 -15.29 0.75 -19.29
C TRP A 68 -16.80 0.74 -19.58
N ILE A 69 -17.60 1.25 -18.66
CA ILE A 69 -19.05 1.28 -18.76
C ILE A 69 -19.55 1.97 -20.04
N SER A 70 -18.88 3.03 -20.48
CA SER A 70 -19.30 3.80 -21.66
C SER A 70 -18.61 3.35 -22.95
N GLY A 71 -17.62 2.44 -22.89
CA GLY A 71 -16.94 1.92 -24.08
C GLY A 71 -15.49 1.51 -23.86
N LYS A 72 -14.63 1.77 -24.84
CA LYS A 72 -13.21 1.45 -24.76
C LYS A 72 -12.42 2.66 -24.33
N ASN A 73 -11.62 2.50 -23.28
CA ASN A 73 -10.70 3.52 -22.81
C ASN A 73 -9.68 3.86 -23.90
N THR A 74 -9.50 5.15 -24.14
CA THR A 74 -8.52 5.70 -25.10
C THR A 74 -7.84 6.96 -24.56
N ILE A 75 -7.83 7.13 -23.24
CA ILE A 75 -7.36 8.35 -22.57
C ILE A 75 -5.89 8.65 -22.88
N ASP A 76 -5.02 7.64 -22.89
CA ASP A 76 -3.59 7.84 -23.09
C ASP A 76 -3.35 8.40 -24.49
N ALA A 77 -3.82 7.69 -25.53
CA ALA A 77 -3.66 8.14 -26.91
C ALA A 77 -4.33 9.50 -27.18
N ALA A 78 -5.53 9.73 -26.63
CA ALA A 78 -6.28 10.96 -26.88
C ALA A 78 -5.62 12.18 -26.22
N PHE A 79 -5.22 12.06 -24.95
CA PHE A 79 -4.67 13.18 -24.19
C PHE A 79 -3.18 13.38 -24.45
N ASP A 80 -2.40 12.34 -24.76
CA ASP A 80 -1.03 12.51 -25.25
C ASP A 80 -1.01 13.29 -26.57
N ALA A 81 -1.91 12.96 -27.50
CA ALA A 81 -2.00 13.68 -28.77
C ALA A 81 -2.42 15.15 -28.58
N LYS A 82 -3.23 15.45 -27.55
CA LYS A 82 -3.79 16.78 -27.32
C LYS A 82 -2.91 17.69 -26.46
N PHE A 83 -2.37 17.15 -25.38
CA PHE A 83 -1.67 17.89 -24.32
C PHE A 83 -0.19 17.53 -24.23
N GLY A 84 0.22 16.37 -24.78
CA GLY A 84 1.55 15.80 -24.59
C GLY A 84 1.65 14.99 -23.31
N ALA A 85 2.36 13.86 -23.38
CA ALA A 85 2.60 12.97 -22.25
C ALA A 85 3.25 13.69 -21.06
N GLY A 86 2.78 13.39 -19.87
CA GLY A 86 3.16 14.00 -18.60
C GLY A 86 2.36 15.26 -18.23
N ASN A 87 1.75 15.98 -19.19
CA ASN A 87 1.05 17.23 -18.89
C ASN A 87 -0.35 17.00 -18.30
N TRP A 88 -1.12 16.07 -18.85
CA TRP A 88 -2.50 15.81 -18.42
C TRP A 88 -2.54 14.90 -17.18
N GLU A 89 -1.57 14.00 -17.05
CA GLU A 89 -1.33 13.16 -15.87
C GLU A 89 -0.96 14.02 -14.66
N ARG A 90 -0.23 15.12 -14.88
CA ARG A 90 0.03 16.11 -13.84
C ARG A 90 -1.26 16.77 -13.36
N GLU A 91 -2.24 17.02 -14.22
CA GLU A 91 -3.52 17.61 -13.80
C GLU A 91 -4.35 16.64 -12.95
N ILE A 92 -4.32 15.34 -13.26
CA ILE A 92 -4.89 14.28 -12.40
C ILE A 92 -4.20 14.29 -11.03
N ALA A 93 -2.87 14.26 -11.03
CA ALA A 93 -2.09 14.27 -9.80
C ALA A 93 -2.33 15.55 -8.98
N ARG A 94 -2.45 16.71 -9.64
CA ARG A 94 -2.71 18.01 -9.01
C ARG A 94 -4.10 18.04 -8.35
N ALA A 95 -5.12 17.51 -9.01
CA ALA A 95 -6.47 17.41 -8.45
C ALA A 95 -6.48 16.56 -7.17
N LEU A 96 -5.90 15.35 -7.22
CA LEU A 96 -5.79 14.47 -6.06
C LEU A 96 -4.92 15.05 -4.94
N ALA A 97 -3.77 15.66 -5.28
CA ALA A 97 -2.89 16.31 -4.31
C ALA A 97 -3.56 17.51 -3.62
N THR A 98 -4.46 18.21 -4.32
CA THR A 98 -5.25 19.31 -3.74
C THR A 98 -6.14 18.80 -2.60
N TRP A 99 -6.84 17.68 -2.80
CA TRP A 99 -7.61 17.02 -1.74
C TRP A 99 -6.73 16.46 -0.62
N GLN A 100 -5.58 15.85 -0.96
CA GLN A 100 -4.60 15.37 0.02
C GLN A 100 -4.11 16.50 0.93
N ALA A 101 -3.84 17.68 0.37
CA ALA A 101 -3.38 18.82 1.15
C ALA A 101 -4.45 19.36 2.11
N ALA A 102 -5.73 19.17 1.79
CA ALA A 102 -6.86 19.68 2.58
C ALA A 102 -7.31 18.77 3.73
N ALA A 103 -7.05 17.45 3.64
CA ALA A 103 -7.61 16.43 4.52
C ALA A 103 -6.57 15.41 5.02
N ASP A 104 -6.89 14.70 6.10
CA ASP A 104 -6.05 13.64 6.68
C ASP A 104 -6.15 12.33 5.88
N ILE A 105 -5.71 12.40 4.63
CA ILE A 105 -5.62 11.28 3.68
C ILE A 105 -4.23 11.28 3.04
N ASN A 106 -3.75 10.14 2.55
CA ASN A 106 -2.64 10.14 1.60
C ASN A 106 -3.02 9.39 0.34
N ILE A 107 -2.61 9.95 -0.80
CA ILE A 107 -2.91 9.41 -2.13
C ILE A 107 -1.61 8.97 -2.79
N VAL A 108 -1.62 7.82 -3.45
CA VAL A 108 -0.42 7.17 -3.99
C VAL A 108 -0.67 6.73 -5.44
N PRO A 109 0.15 7.17 -6.41
CA PRO A 109 0.12 6.60 -7.76
C PRO A 109 0.58 5.15 -7.76
N VAL A 110 -0.15 4.29 -8.46
CA VAL A 110 0.26 2.90 -8.73
C VAL A 110 0.07 2.58 -10.22
N ALA A 111 0.73 1.51 -10.67
CA ALA A 111 0.53 1.01 -12.03
C ALA A 111 -0.85 0.35 -12.18
N ASP A 112 -1.42 0.45 -13.38
CA ASP A 112 -2.66 -0.21 -13.77
C ASP A 112 -2.38 -1.33 -14.78
N ALA A 113 -2.82 -2.55 -14.48
CA ALA A 113 -2.76 -3.67 -15.39
C ALA A 113 -4.02 -3.73 -16.27
N HIS A 114 -3.91 -4.32 -17.46
CA HIS A 114 -5.03 -4.45 -18.42
C HIS A 114 -6.18 -5.33 -17.91
N TYR A 115 -7.04 -4.77 -17.06
CA TYR A 115 -8.29 -5.35 -16.57
C TYR A 115 -9.44 -4.39 -16.84
N ASP A 116 -10.55 -4.93 -17.34
CA ASP A 116 -11.81 -4.19 -17.50
C ASP A 116 -12.24 -3.52 -16.19
N GLU A 117 -12.95 -2.40 -16.31
CA GLU A 117 -13.55 -1.69 -15.18
C GLU A 117 -14.44 -2.63 -14.36
N ASN A 118 -14.47 -2.44 -13.05
CA ASN A 118 -15.24 -3.28 -12.11
C ASN A 118 -14.87 -4.79 -12.15
N ALA A 119 -13.66 -5.15 -12.61
CA ALA A 119 -13.18 -6.52 -12.52
C ALA A 119 -13.15 -6.99 -11.06
N LEU A 120 -13.68 -8.18 -10.77
CA LEU A 120 -13.73 -8.73 -9.41
C LEU A 120 -12.37 -8.62 -8.70
N GLY A 121 -12.38 -8.06 -7.49
CA GLY A 121 -11.16 -7.74 -6.74
C GLY A 121 -11.45 -7.17 -5.36
N ALA A 122 -10.39 -6.73 -4.69
CA ALA A 122 -10.51 -6.02 -3.43
C ALA A 122 -11.04 -4.61 -3.70
N SER A 123 -12.04 -4.17 -2.95
CA SER A 123 -12.62 -2.83 -3.12
C SER A 123 -11.65 -1.71 -2.76
N GLN A 124 -10.58 -2.01 -2.00
CA GLN A 124 -9.45 -1.13 -1.75
C GLN A 124 -8.19 -2.01 -1.59
N GLY A 125 -7.03 -1.54 -2.05
CA GLY A 125 -5.74 -2.21 -1.96
C GLY A 125 -5.54 -3.35 -2.96
N ASP A 126 -6.26 -3.36 -4.09
CA ASP A 126 -6.00 -4.34 -5.15
C ASP A 126 -4.58 -4.15 -5.71
N SER A 127 -3.86 -5.24 -5.93
CA SER A 127 -2.47 -5.15 -6.41
C SER A 127 -2.36 -4.89 -7.91
N ARG A 128 -3.47 -4.98 -8.65
CA ARG A 128 -3.48 -4.93 -10.12
C ARG A 128 -3.71 -3.52 -10.67
N PHE A 129 -4.33 -2.64 -9.90
CA PHE A 129 -4.72 -1.28 -10.29
C PHE A 129 -4.99 -0.46 -9.03
N GLY A 130 -5.12 0.86 -9.17
CA GLY A 130 -5.41 1.77 -8.05
C GLY A 130 -6.82 1.60 -7.51
N ASP A 131 -7.03 2.11 -6.30
CA ASP A 131 -8.37 2.20 -5.68
C ASP A 131 -9.28 3.11 -6.49
N ILE A 132 -8.72 4.21 -7.02
CA ILE A 132 -9.36 5.11 -7.96
C ILE A 132 -8.69 4.92 -9.33
N ARG A 133 -9.39 4.34 -10.29
CA ARG A 133 -8.90 4.26 -11.67
C ARG A 133 -9.44 5.43 -12.47
N ILE A 134 -8.60 6.01 -13.31
CA ILE A 134 -8.96 7.10 -14.22
C ILE A 134 -8.92 6.57 -15.65
N GLY A 135 -9.99 6.78 -16.39
CA GLY A 135 -10.11 6.42 -17.80
C GLY A 135 -10.87 7.46 -18.60
N GLY A 136 -10.93 7.26 -19.90
CA GLY A 136 -11.58 8.19 -20.81
C GLY A 136 -12.17 7.49 -22.02
N VAL A 137 -13.44 7.78 -22.29
CA VAL A 137 -14.18 7.25 -23.43
C VAL A 137 -14.87 8.39 -24.17
N ALA A 138 -14.97 8.30 -25.49
CA ALA A 138 -15.78 9.23 -26.28
C ALA A 138 -17.28 8.92 -26.09
N MET A 139 -17.95 9.63 -25.18
CA MET A 139 -19.37 9.42 -24.83
C MET A 139 -20.34 10.26 -25.69
N GLY A 140 -19.81 11.04 -26.64
CA GLY A 140 -20.57 12.00 -27.45
C GLY A 140 -20.72 13.37 -26.79
N GLU A 141 -21.26 14.35 -27.51
CA GLU A 141 -21.41 15.75 -27.06
C GLU A 141 -22.57 15.98 -26.08
N GLN A 142 -23.05 14.93 -25.40
CA GLN A 142 -24.05 15.13 -24.35
C GLN A 142 -23.43 15.91 -23.19
N LYS A 143 -24.26 16.59 -22.39
CA LYS A 143 -23.91 17.55 -21.33
C LYS A 143 -23.11 16.96 -20.13
N ILE A 144 -22.39 15.86 -20.33
CA ILE A 144 -21.62 15.11 -19.35
C ILE A 144 -20.14 15.35 -19.65
N LEU A 145 -19.44 16.01 -18.73
CA LEU A 145 -18.00 16.22 -18.83
C LEU A 145 -17.24 14.96 -18.39
N ALA A 146 -17.61 14.41 -17.26
CA ALA A 146 -17.11 13.15 -16.75
C ALA A 146 -18.17 12.53 -15.83
N GLN A 147 -17.92 11.31 -15.38
CA GLN A 147 -18.74 10.63 -14.40
C GLN A 147 -17.85 9.84 -13.45
N THR A 148 -18.29 9.75 -12.20
CA THR A 148 -17.50 9.15 -11.12
C THR A 148 -18.37 8.29 -10.21
N TYR A 149 -17.84 7.14 -9.82
CA TYR A 149 -18.43 6.34 -8.73
C TYR A 149 -18.00 6.87 -7.37
N TYR A 150 -18.91 6.87 -6.40
CA TYR A 150 -18.54 7.06 -5.00
C TYR A 150 -17.63 5.94 -4.50
N PRO A 151 -16.89 6.14 -3.38
CA PRO A 151 -16.17 5.07 -2.71
C PRO A 151 -17.06 3.84 -2.43
N PRO A 152 -16.45 2.65 -2.22
CA PRO A 152 -17.17 1.46 -1.79
C PRO A 152 -18.12 1.72 -0.60
N PRO A 153 -19.27 1.03 -0.52
CA PRO A 153 -19.64 -0.18 -1.26
C PRO A 153 -20.43 0.09 -2.57
N GLN A 154 -20.46 1.31 -3.10
CA GLN A 154 -21.05 1.56 -4.41
C GLN A 154 -20.16 0.98 -5.52
N GLY A 155 -20.36 -0.31 -5.84
CA GLY A 155 -19.49 -1.05 -6.75
C GLY A 155 -18.48 -1.92 -6.00
N THR A 156 -17.79 -2.81 -6.74
CA THR A 156 -16.72 -3.62 -6.16
C THR A 156 -15.40 -2.88 -6.27
N THR A 157 -14.72 -3.02 -7.39
CA THR A 157 -13.46 -2.35 -7.73
C THR A 157 -13.66 -1.09 -8.55
N ALA A 158 -14.88 -0.80 -9.02
CA ALA A 158 -15.21 0.46 -9.68
C ALA A 158 -15.50 1.61 -8.71
N GLY A 159 -15.57 1.36 -7.41
CA GLY A 159 -15.83 2.42 -6.43
C GLY A 159 -14.72 3.46 -6.50
N GLY A 160 -15.05 4.73 -6.73
CA GLY A 160 -14.08 5.80 -6.92
C GLY A 160 -13.62 6.05 -8.36
N ASP A 161 -13.86 5.12 -9.30
CA ASP A 161 -13.38 5.25 -10.68
C ASP A 161 -13.97 6.48 -11.37
N VAL A 162 -13.15 7.16 -12.18
CA VAL A 162 -13.48 8.36 -12.93
C VAL A 162 -13.40 8.07 -14.42
N GLU A 163 -14.50 8.27 -15.14
CA GLU A 163 -14.57 8.13 -16.59
C GLU A 163 -14.77 9.50 -17.25
N ILE A 164 -13.75 9.97 -17.96
CA ILE A 164 -13.73 11.27 -18.63
C ILE A 164 -14.36 11.17 -20.02
N ASN A 165 -15.25 12.10 -20.38
CA ASN A 165 -15.82 12.16 -21.73
C ASN A 165 -14.84 12.79 -22.73
N LEU A 166 -14.15 11.96 -23.51
CA LEU A 166 -13.17 12.39 -24.51
C LEU A 166 -13.78 13.11 -25.73
N SER A 167 -15.11 13.16 -25.85
CA SER A 167 -15.77 13.99 -26.87
C SER A 167 -15.76 15.48 -26.52
N MET A 168 -15.44 15.84 -25.28
CA MET A 168 -15.40 17.23 -24.83
C MET A 168 -14.11 17.94 -25.24
N ASN A 169 -14.21 19.22 -25.56
CA ASN A 169 -13.04 20.03 -25.92
C ASN A 169 -12.30 20.55 -24.67
N TYR A 170 -11.64 19.64 -23.96
CA TYR A 170 -10.83 20.00 -22.79
C TYR A 170 -9.65 20.91 -23.12
N GLY A 171 -9.33 21.82 -22.21
CA GLY A 171 -8.13 22.64 -22.18
C GLY A 171 -7.42 22.52 -20.82
N ILE A 172 -6.20 23.04 -20.74
CA ILE A 172 -5.49 23.26 -19.46
C ILE A 172 -5.43 24.78 -19.26
N GLY A 173 -5.99 25.27 -18.17
CA GLY A 173 -6.12 26.69 -17.84
C GLY A 173 -7.16 27.45 -18.68
N ARG A 174 -8.08 26.75 -19.36
CA ARG A 174 -9.16 27.34 -20.16
C ARG A 174 -10.33 26.37 -20.33
N ASP A 175 -11.51 26.91 -20.60
CA ASP A 175 -12.74 26.12 -20.72
C ASP A 175 -12.71 25.12 -21.90
N PHE A 176 -13.14 23.86 -21.72
CA PHE A 176 -13.42 23.20 -20.43
C PHE A 176 -12.10 22.81 -19.76
N ASP A 177 -11.84 23.35 -18.57
CA ASP A 177 -10.56 23.11 -17.89
C ASP A 177 -10.49 21.70 -17.29
N LEU A 178 -9.48 20.94 -17.70
CA LEU A 178 -9.28 19.54 -17.32
C LEU A 178 -9.07 19.40 -15.81
N PHE A 179 -8.25 20.26 -15.21
CA PHE A 179 -8.04 20.24 -13.77
C PHE A 179 -9.33 20.49 -12.99
N SER A 180 -10.11 21.49 -13.40
CA SER A 180 -11.36 21.86 -12.74
C SER A 180 -12.35 20.70 -12.71
N VAL A 181 -12.48 19.98 -13.83
CA VAL A 181 -13.33 18.78 -13.92
C VAL A 181 -12.75 17.65 -13.08
N LEU A 182 -11.45 17.37 -13.17
CA LEU A 182 -10.81 16.33 -12.36
C LEU A 182 -10.90 16.60 -10.85
N LEU A 183 -10.80 17.86 -10.42
CA LEU A 183 -10.93 18.25 -9.02
C LEU A 183 -12.36 17.96 -8.51
N HIS A 184 -13.38 18.27 -9.33
CA HIS A 184 -14.77 17.90 -9.07
C HIS A 184 -14.97 16.38 -8.99
N GLU A 185 -14.56 15.66 -10.03
CA GLU A 185 -14.73 14.21 -10.11
C GLU A 185 -14.01 13.49 -8.97
N THR A 186 -12.75 13.83 -8.69
CA THR A 186 -12.01 13.22 -7.58
C THR A 186 -12.58 13.56 -6.21
N GLY A 187 -13.34 14.65 -6.07
CA GLY A 187 -14.14 14.90 -4.88
C GLY A 187 -15.24 13.85 -4.69
N HIS A 188 -15.94 13.46 -5.77
CA HIS A 188 -16.86 12.31 -5.74
C HIS A 188 -16.13 11.00 -5.41
N SER A 189 -14.96 10.76 -6.01
CA SER A 189 -14.11 9.60 -5.69
C SER A 189 -13.70 9.54 -4.23
N LEU A 190 -13.73 10.66 -3.51
CA LEU A 190 -13.44 10.76 -2.08
C LEU A 190 -14.70 10.80 -1.21
N GLY A 191 -15.90 10.81 -1.79
CA GLY A 191 -17.16 10.73 -1.05
C GLY A 191 -17.94 12.05 -0.93
N LEU A 192 -17.50 13.13 -1.58
CA LEU A 192 -18.23 14.40 -1.58
C LEU A 192 -19.42 14.33 -2.54
N GLY A 193 -20.60 14.76 -2.07
CA GLY A 193 -21.76 15.00 -2.93
C GLY A 193 -21.74 16.39 -3.55
N HIS A 194 -22.70 16.66 -4.43
CA HIS A 194 -22.95 18.03 -4.89
C HIS A 194 -23.55 18.87 -3.75
N PRO A 195 -23.07 20.10 -3.56
CA PRO A 195 -23.65 21.06 -2.64
C PRO A 195 -24.85 21.77 -3.27
N SER A 196 -25.61 22.50 -2.46
CA SER A 196 -26.60 23.47 -2.96
C SER A 196 -25.93 24.72 -3.56
N SER A 197 -24.70 25.00 -3.13
CA SER A 197 -23.91 26.16 -3.54
C SER A 197 -23.48 26.06 -5.00
N SER A 198 -23.36 27.23 -5.65
CA SER A 198 -22.89 27.34 -7.03
C SER A 198 -21.48 27.89 -7.16
N SER A 199 -20.79 28.20 -6.05
CA SER A 199 -19.39 28.66 -6.06
C SER A 199 -18.40 27.51 -5.92
N GLU A 200 -18.74 26.51 -5.11
CA GLU A 200 -17.89 25.37 -4.73
C GLU A 200 -17.44 24.51 -5.92
N VAL A 201 -16.29 23.84 -5.81
CA VAL A 201 -15.82 22.97 -6.90
C VAL A 201 -16.78 21.82 -7.16
N MET A 202 -17.44 21.32 -6.10
CA MET A 202 -18.40 20.22 -6.22
C MET A 202 -19.76 20.63 -6.78
N ARG A 203 -19.96 21.87 -7.25
CA ARG A 203 -21.21 22.27 -7.91
C ARG A 203 -21.53 21.39 -9.12
N ALA A 204 -22.80 21.02 -9.29
CA ALA A 204 -23.24 20.07 -10.34
C ALA A 204 -23.07 20.57 -11.80
N VAL A 205 -22.93 21.88 -11.99
CA VAL A 205 -22.85 22.50 -13.33
C VAL A 205 -21.52 23.21 -13.47
N TYR A 206 -20.81 22.91 -14.55
CA TYR A 206 -19.53 23.55 -14.85
C TYR A 206 -19.67 25.08 -14.87
N GLY A 207 -18.84 25.76 -14.07
CA GLY A 207 -18.89 27.21 -13.89
C GLY A 207 -17.62 27.94 -14.35
N GLY A 208 -16.77 27.30 -15.15
CA GLY A 208 -15.47 27.83 -15.55
C GLY A 208 -14.30 27.26 -14.74
N VAL A 209 -13.11 27.78 -15.04
CA VAL A 209 -11.83 27.42 -14.39
C VAL A 209 -11.88 27.67 -12.88
N VAL A 210 -11.45 26.68 -12.09
CA VAL A 210 -11.17 26.81 -10.65
C VAL A 210 -9.68 26.60 -10.40
N ASP A 211 -9.13 27.32 -9.42
CA ASP A 211 -7.71 27.29 -9.04
C ASP A 211 -7.47 26.66 -7.66
N GLY A 212 -8.53 26.33 -6.92
CA GLY A 212 -8.44 25.72 -5.60
C GLY A 212 -9.80 25.28 -5.03
N LEU A 213 -9.80 25.01 -3.73
CA LEU A 213 -10.97 24.63 -2.95
C LEU A 213 -11.57 25.85 -2.25
N ASP A 214 -12.89 25.99 -2.30
CA ASP A 214 -13.62 26.95 -1.47
C ASP A 214 -13.79 26.41 -0.04
N ASP A 215 -14.22 27.30 0.87
CA ASP A 215 -14.45 26.95 2.28
C ASP A 215 -15.42 25.76 2.44
N GLY A 216 -16.49 25.73 1.63
CA GLY A 216 -17.43 24.62 1.62
C GLY A 216 -16.74 23.29 1.30
N ASP A 217 -15.92 23.26 0.24
CA ASP A 217 -15.18 22.07 -0.18
C ASP A 217 -14.26 21.57 0.94
N LEU A 218 -13.57 22.50 1.63
CA LEU A 218 -12.74 22.21 2.79
C LEU A 218 -13.56 21.63 3.95
N TYR A 219 -14.73 22.19 4.26
CA TYR A 219 -15.60 21.65 5.30
C TYR A 219 -16.11 20.25 4.95
N GLY A 220 -16.54 20.05 3.70
CA GLY A 220 -17.04 18.78 3.20
C GLY A 220 -16.00 17.66 3.35
N ILE A 221 -14.78 17.87 2.83
CA ILE A 221 -13.75 16.82 2.83
C ILE A 221 -13.27 16.52 4.25
N ARG A 222 -13.14 17.54 5.10
CA ARG A 222 -12.71 17.40 6.49
C ARG A 222 -13.78 16.78 7.37
N ALA A 223 -15.06 16.87 7.01
CA ALA A 223 -16.12 16.15 7.70
C ALA A 223 -16.06 14.63 7.43
N ILE A 224 -15.48 14.19 6.30
CA ILE A 224 -15.29 12.77 5.97
C ILE A 224 -14.00 12.22 6.58
N TYR A 225 -12.88 12.92 6.40
CA TYR A 225 -11.55 12.40 6.70
C TYR A 225 -10.82 13.13 7.82
N GLY A 226 -11.33 14.27 8.32
CA GLY A 226 -10.61 15.15 9.22
C GLY A 226 -9.67 16.10 8.48
N ALA A 227 -9.23 17.16 9.17
CA ALA A 227 -8.20 18.05 8.66
C ALA A 227 -6.84 17.37 8.76
N ARG A 228 -5.97 17.58 7.76
CA ARG A 228 -4.55 17.23 7.88
C ARG A 228 -4.00 17.90 9.13
N GLY A 229 -3.34 17.11 9.97
CA GLY A 229 -2.89 17.55 11.28
C GLY A 229 -1.48 17.06 11.58
N VAL A 230 -0.92 17.68 12.62
CA VAL A 230 0.43 17.43 13.09
C VAL A 230 0.70 15.95 13.30
N ASP A 231 1.85 15.48 12.81
CA ASP A 231 2.24 14.09 13.02
C ASP A 231 2.57 13.77 14.49
N ALA A 232 2.84 12.50 14.77
CA ALA A 232 3.10 12.02 16.13
C ALA A 232 4.36 12.65 16.77
N TYR A 233 5.33 13.11 15.98
CA TYR A 233 6.53 13.79 16.47
C TYR A 233 6.24 15.24 16.81
N GLU A 234 5.52 15.91 15.92
CA GLU A 234 5.11 17.30 16.09
C GLU A 234 4.14 17.48 17.26
N ALA A 235 3.23 16.54 17.46
CA ALA A 235 2.35 16.48 18.63
C ALA A 235 3.13 16.42 19.96
N GLN A 236 4.36 15.92 19.93
CA GLN A 236 5.30 15.90 21.07
C GLN A 236 6.26 17.10 21.09
N GLY A 237 6.13 18.02 20.14
CA GLY A 237 6.92 19.24 20.02
C GLY A 237 8.31 19.03 19.40
N TYR A 238 8.51 17.97 18.63
CA TYR A 238 9.74 17.72 17.87
C TYR A 238 9.54 18.01 16.38
N GLY A 239 10.64 18.15 15.63
CA GLY A 239 10.60 18.28 14.18
C GLY A 239 10.40 19.72 13.67
N LYS A 240 9.63 20.58 14.36
CA LYS A 240 9.34 21.94 13.86
C LYS A 240 10.54 22.88 13.77
N THR A 241 11.62 22.61 14.50
CA THR A 241 12.83 23.45 14.48
C THR A 241 14.09 22.61 14.60
N SER A 242 15.21 23.13 14.10
CA SER A 242 16.54 22.51 14.26
C SER A 242 17.00 22.42 15.73
N SER A 243 16.40 23.22 16.63
CA SER A 243 16.69 23.18 18.08
C SER A 243 16.01 22.00 18.80
N ARG A 244 14.92 21.48 18.24
CA ARG A 244 14.18 20.31 18.75
C ARG A 244 13.91 19.31 17.62
N PRO A 245 14.97 18.74 17.02
CA PRO A 245 14.81 17.80 15.92
C PRO A 245 14.26 16.45 16.40
N ILE A 246 13.74 15.66 15.47
CA ILE A 246 13.49 14.23 15.67
C ILE A 246 14.84 13.52 15.75
N ASP A 247 15.20 13.00 16.93
CA ASP A 247 16.49 12.34 17.13
C ASP A 247 16.43 10.88 16.66
N MET A 248 17.34 10.48 15.78
CA MET A 248 17.50 9.13 15.19
C MET A 248 18.73 8.38 15.74
N THR A 249 19.39 8.93 16.78
CA THR A 249 20.68 8.41 17.28
C THR A 249 20.57 7.00 17.84
N ALA A 250 19.61 6.74 18.74
CA ALA A 250 19.59 5.48 19.48
C ALA A 250 19.45 4.23 18.57
N PRO A 251 18.53 4.19 17.59
CA PRO A 251 18.41 3.06 16.66
C PRO A 251 19.64 2.88 15.76
N LEU A 252 20.32 3.98 15.39
CA LEU A 252 21.54 3.92 14.60
C LEU A 252 22.73 3.35 15.38
N THR A 253 22.66 3.24 16.72
CA THR A 253 23.72 2.58 17.49
C THR A 253 23.76 1.06 17.28
N THR A 254 22.62 0.45 16.95
CA THR A 254 22.44 -1.00 16.80
C THR A 254 22.11 -1.44 15.38
N SER A 255 21.94 -0.50 14.45
CA SER A 255 21.70 -0.75 13.02
C SER A 255 22.40 0.30 12.16
N ASN A 256 22.96 -0.11 11.03
CA ASN A 256 23.56 0.79 10.05
C ASN A 256 22.54 1.58 9.21
N THR A 257 21.26 1.32 9.41
CA THR A 257 20.18 2.07 8.80
C THR A 257 19.01 2.21 9.77
N PHE A 258 18.35 3.36 9.75
CA PHE A 258 17.12 3.59 10.49
C PHE A 258 16.17 4.45 9.68
N THR A 259 14.89 4.12 9.75
CA THR A 259 13.81 4.85 9.08
C THR A 259 12.84 5.36 10.13
N SER A 260 12.71 6.68 10.26
CA SER A 260 11.55 7.28 10.94
C SER A 260 10.36 7.22 10.00
N GLN A 261 9.22 6.75 10.53
CA GLN A 261 8.02 6.54 9.74
C GLN A 261 6.95 7.56 10.08
N ALA A 262 6.03 7.77 9.14
CA ALA A 262 4.83 8.60 9.35
C ALA A 262 5.15 10.04 9.77
N ALA A 263 6.20 10.62 9.19
CA ALA A 263 6.43 12.06 9.22
C ALA A 263 5.50 12.74 8.19
N SER A 264 5.06 13.97 8.46
CA SER A 264 4.17 14.73 7.56
C SER A 264 4.63 16.17 7.41
N LEU A 265 4.47 16.71 6.20
CA LEU A 265 4.41 18.15 5.98
C LEU A 265 2.93 18.51 5.79
N ASP A 266 2.42 19.39 6.64
CA ASP A 266 0.99 19.69 6.73
C ASP A 266 0.59 20.89 5.89
N VAL A 267 1.52 21.82 5.70
CA VAL A 267 1.30 23.05 4.93
C VAL A 267 2.46 23.35 3.99
N ILE A 268 2.16 24.06 2.90
CA ILE A 268 3.16 24.47 1.93
C ILE A 268 4.23 25.33 2.62
N GLY A 269 5.50 24.99 2.39
CA GLY A 269 6.65 25.69 2.96
C GLY A 269 7.06 25.20 4.36
N GLU A 270 6.36 24.20 4.93
CA GLU A 270 6.78 23.57 6.18
C GLU A 270 8.15 22.89 6.04
N THR A 271 8.89 22.89 7.14
CA THR A 271 10.18 22.20 7.25
C THR A 271 10.19 21.35 8.51
N GLN A 272 10.52 20.07 8.35
CA GLN A 272 10.69 19.16 9.46
C GLN A 272 12.15 18.74 9.64
N TRP A 273 12.62 18.77 10.89
CA TRP A 273 14.02 18.61 11.26
C TRP A 273 14.27 17.30 11.98
N PHE A 274 15.32 16.61 11.56
CA PHE A 274 15.83 15.37 12.13
C PHE A 274 17.29 15.56 12.51
N SER A 275 17.78 14.75 13.44
CA SER A 275 19.19 14.72 13.77
C SER A 275 19.64 13.33 14.17
N PHE A 276 20.93 13.08 14.09
CA PHE A 276 21.55 11.91 14.70
C PHE A 276 23.00 12.20 15.04
N VAL A 277 23.52 11.48 16.03
CA VAL A 277 24.96 11.39 16.28
C VAL A 277 25.50 10.20 15.49
N ALA A 278 26.52 10.43 14.68
CA ALA A 278 27.15 9.38 13.90
C ALA A 278 27.66 8.23 14.80
N PRO A 279 27.24 6.98 14.57
CA PRO A 279 27.66 5.85 15.39
C PRO A 279 29.19 5.64 15.35
N SER A 280 29.76 5.08 16.42
CA SER A 280 31.21 4.86 16.54
C SER A 280 31.80 3.95 15.47
N TYR A 281 30.99 3.03 14.93
CA TYR A 281 31.38 2.11 13.87
C TYR A 281 31.27 2.71 12.46
N ALA A 282 30.59 3.86 12.33
CA ALA A 282 30.17 4.38 11.03
C ALA A 282 31.27 5.23 10.40
N GLY A 283 31.50 5.12 9.10
CA GLY A 283 32.51 5.92 8.42
C GLY A 283 32.43 5.82 6.90
N GLY A 284 32.98 6.81 6.20
CA GLY A 284 32.91 6.88 4.73
C GLY A 284 31.56 7.41 4.23
N SER A 285 31.07 6.85 3.11
CA SER A 285 29.86 7.32 2.45
C SER A 285 28.60 7.02 3.25
N TRP A 286 27.63 7.92 3.19
CA TRP A 286 26.33 7.77 3.85
C TRP A 286 25.27 8.56 3.09
N SER A 287 24.01 8.29 3.42
CA SER A 287 22.88 8.94 2.75
C SER A 287 21.73 9.22 3.70
N VAL A 288 20.96 10.24 3.35
CA VAL A 288 19.65 10.54 3.93
C VAL A 288 18.62 10.55 2.80
N THR A 289 17.57 9.74 2.94
CA THR A 289 16.48 9.64 1.97
C THR A 289 15.18 10.09 2.60
N ALA A 290 14.54 11.11 2.04
CA ALA A 290 13.13 11.40 2.30
C ALA A 290 12.30 10.67 1.24
N SER A 291 11.47 9.72 1.67
CA SER A 291 10.72 8.81 0.81
C SER A 291 9.23 9.09 0.90
N ALA A 292 8.67 9.67 -0.16
CA ALA A 292 7.23 9.79 -0.35
C ALA A 292 6.67 8.66 -1.23
N SER A 293 7.54 7.90 -1.89
CA SER A 293 7.15 6.77 -2.71
C SER A 293 6.31 5.76 -1.94
N ASN A 294 5.16 5.43 -2.50
CA ASN A 294 4.19 4.53 -1.89
C ASN A 294 3.60 5.02 -0.55
N VAL A 295 3.79 6.31 -0.22
CA VAL A 295 3.31 6.95 1.02
C VAL A 295 2.32 8.07 0.72
N SER A 296 2.66 9.04 -0.13
CA SER A 296 1.80 10.19 -0.44
C SER A 296 2.18 10.88 -1.75
N MET A 297 1.42 11.90 -2.16
CA MET A 297 1.74 12.77 -3.29
C MET A 297 2.88 13.78 -3.03
N LEU A 298 3.57 13.72 -1.89
CA LEU A 298 4.65 14.67 -1.61
C LEU A 298 5.76 14.57 -2.68
N SER A 299 6.26 15.71 -3.12
CA SER A 299 7.53 15.89 -3.81
C SER A 299 8.57 16.33 -2.76
N PRO A 300 9.36 15.41 -2.18
CA PRO A 300 10.22 15.76 -1.06
C PRO A 300 11.50 16.46 -1.52
N LYS A 301 11.99 17.35 -0.67
CA LYS A 301 13.35 17.87 -0.69
C LYS A 301 14.02 17.59 0.64
N VAL A 302 15.21 17.01 0.62
CA VAL A 302 16.03 16.81 1.81
C VAL A 302 17.31 17.64 1.72
N THR A 303 17.68 18.29 2.81
CA THR A 303 18.95 19.03 2.96
C THR A 303 19.64 18.59 4.24
N VAL A 304 20.91 18.24 4.14
CA VAL A 304 21.71 17.70 5.24
C VAL A 304 22.75 18.74 5.68
N TYR A 305 22.91 18.90 6.99
CA TYR A 305 23.79 19.88 7.62
C TYR A 305 24.75 19.23 8.61
N ASP A 306 25.91 19.85 8.81
CA ASP A 306 26.78 19.58 9.95
C ASP A 306 26.27 20.27 11.24
N ASP A 307 26.99 20.07 12.35
CA ASP A 307 26.68 20.68 13.66
C ASP A 307 26.84 22.21 13.71
N ALA A 308 27.57 22.80 12.76
CA ALA A 308 27.72 24.24 12.60
C ALA A 308 26.64 24.86 11.70
N GLY A 309 25.75 24.05 11.11
CA GLY A 309 24.69 24.49 10.22
C GLY A 309 25.14 24.67 8.76
N ASN A 310 26.32 24.18 8.37
CA ASN A 310 26.76 24.19 6.98
C ASN A 310 26.09 23.06 6.21
N VAL A 311 25.64 23.34 4.98
CA VAL A 311 25.06 22.32 4.09
C VAL A 311 26.14 21.35 3.63
N LEU A 312 25.89 20.05 3.83
CA LEU A 312 26.73 18.95 3.34
C LEU A 312 26.21 18.35 2.03
N GLY A 313 24.90 18.38 1.82
CA GLY A 313 24.27 17.84 0.63
C GLY A 313 22.77 18.11 0.59
N SER A 314 22.18 18.07 -0.59
CA SER A 314 20.74 18.22 -0.79
C SER A 314 20.27 17.40 -2.00
N ALA A 315 19.02 16.97 -1.99
CA ALA A 315 18.35 16.31 -3.11
C ALA A 315 16.87 16.70 -3.17
N SER A 316 16.34 16.82 -4.39
CA SER A 316 14.94 17.08 -4.71
C SER A 316 14.69 16.86 -6.20
N ASP A 317 13.46 16.52 -6.57
CA ASP A 317 13.00 16.55 -7.96
C ASP A 317 11.59 17.18 -8.03
N PRO A 318 11.48 18.50 -8.23
CA PRO A 318 10.18 19.19 -8.24
C PRO A 318 9.30 18.83 -9.44
N SER A 319 9.82 18.07 -10.42
CA SER A 319 9.04 17.58 -11.56
C SER A 319 8.27 16.29 -11.25
N LYS A 320 8.53 15.68 -10.08
CA LYS A 320 7.93 14.40 -9.66
C LYS A 320 7.25 14.51 -8.31
N TRP A 321 6.26 13.66 -8.10
CA TRP A 321 5.52 13.48 -6.85
C TRP A 321 5.52 12.00 -6.47
N SER A 322 5.27 11.70 -5.20
CA SER A 322 5.36 10.32 -4.68
C SER A 322 6.71 9.66 -5.03
N ASP A 323 7.79 10.43 -4.95
CA ASP A 323 9.15 9.98 -5.26
C ASP A 323 10.07 10.08 -4.02
N ASP A 324 11.27 9.55 -4.16
CA ASP A 324 12.32 9.60 -3.15
C ASP A 324 13.35 10.69 -3.46
N ALA A 325 13.76 11.44 -2.44
CA ALA A 325 14.89 12.37 -2.51
C ALA A 325 16.04 11.87 -1.63
N THR A 326 17.17 11.50 -2.25
CA THR A 326 18.36 10.97 -1.54
C THR A 326 19.56 11.91 -1.62
N ALA A 327 19.90 12.56 -0.50
CA ALA A 327 21.16 13.27 -0.34
C ALA A 327 22.28 12.27 -0.01
N ARG A 328 23.39 12.30 -0.75
CA ARG A 328 24.55 11.42 -0.59
C ARG A 328 25.78 12.23 -0.20
N MET A 329 26.48 11.77 0.84
CA MET A 329 27.67 12.40 1.37
C MET A 329 28.82 11.39 1.39
N SER A 330 30.05 11.87 1.22
CA SER A 330 31.25 11.02 1.07
C SER A 330 32.00 10.73 2.37
N SER A 331 31.78 11.54 3.42
CA SER A 331 32.46 11.41 4.70
C SER A 331 31.47 11.56 5.85
N LEU A 332 31.56 10.64 6.79
CA LEU A 332 30.88 10.67 8.09
C LEU A 332 31.94 10.56 9.18
N VAL A 333 31.91 11.51 10.12
CA VAL A 333 32.81 11.51 11.28
C VAL A 333 32.06 10.96 12.49
N PRO A 334 32.48 9.79 13.06
CA PRO A 334 31.91 9.25 14.30
C PRO A 334 31.80 10.26 15.44
N GLY A 335 30.73 10.18 16.21
CA GLY A 335 30.51 11.02 17.40
C GLY A 335 30.09 12.46 17.11
N ARG A 336 30.14 12.94 15.86
CA ARG A 336 29.57 14.24 15.47
C ARG A 336 28.07 14.14 15.25
N ARG A 337 27.37 15.24 15.54
CA ARG A 337 25.93 15.40 15.24
C ARG A 337 25.74 15.96 13.85
N TYR A 338 24.75 15.43 13.15
CA TYR A 338 24.30 15.90 11.85
C TYR A 338 22.79 16.17 11.90
N TYR A 339 22.33 17.06 11.03
CA TYR A 339 20.93 17.43 10.91
C TYR A 339 20.43 17.17 9.49
N ALA A 340 19.15 16.82 9.37
CA ALA A 340 18.46 16.77 8.09
C ALA A 340 17.19 17.63 8.19
N ALA A 341 16.95 18.47 7.19
CA ALA A 341 15.72 19.22 7.02
C ALA A 341 14.97 18.66 5.80
N VAL A 342 13.71 18.32 5.98
CA VAL A 342 12.81 17.92 4.89
C VAL A 342 11.79 19.03 4.65
N THR A 343 11.63 19.42 3.39
CA THR A 343 10.62 20.36 2.91
C THR A 343 9.93 19.80 1.68
N GLY A 344 8.86 20.43 1.22
CA GLY A 344 8.41 20.27 -0.16
C GLY A 344 9.47 20.79 -1.15
N ALA A 345 9.60 20.13 -2.30
CA ALA A 345 10.44 20.60 -3.40
C ALA A 345 9.74 21.69 -4.25
N THR A 346 8.42 21.80 -4.14
CA THR A 346 7.58 22.77 -4.85
C THR A 346 7.01 23.84 -3.92
N SER A 347 6.27 24.79 -4.47
CA SER A 347 5.50 25.81 -3.75
C SER A 347 3.99 25.64 -3.97
N ASP A 348 3.56 24.45 -4.34
CA ASP A 348 2.17 24.08 -4.65
C ASP A 348 1.73 22.87 -3.81
N VAL A 349 0.59 22.27 -4.15
CA VAL A 349 -0.02 21.15 -3.42
C VAL A 349 0.89 19.91 -3.29
N PHE A 350 1.91 19.76 -4.16
CA PHE A 350 2.90 18.69 -4.06
C PHE A 350 3.94 18.92 -2.96
N ALA A 351 3.90 20.06 -2.26
CA ALA A 351 4.75 20.33 -1.09
C ALA A 351 4.19 19.75 0.23
N VAL A 352 3.00 19.13 0.19
CA VAL A 352 2.26 18.63 1.36
C VAL A 352 2.07 17.12 1.26
N GLY A 353 2.30 16.41 2.35
CA GLY A 353 2.08 14.96 2.41
C GLY A 353 2.99 14.23 3.39
N ALA A 354 2.64 12.97 3.65
CA ALA A 354 3.42 12.09 4.49
C ALA A 354 4.65 11.50 3.78
N TYR A 355 5.69 11.20 4.55
CA TYR A 355 6.91 10.57 4.07
C TYR A 355 7.62 9.80 5.18
N ASN A 356 8.61 9.00 4.80
CA ASN A 356 9.53 8.34 5.71
C ASN A 356 10.93 8.94 5.53
N LEU A 357 11.68 9.15 6.62
CA LEU A 357 13.08 9.56 6.53
C LEU A 357 14.00 8.41 6.90
N THR A 358 14.86 8.00 5.97
CA THR A 358 15.88 6.97 6.20
C THR A 358 17.27 7.59 6.28
N VAL A 359 18.00 7.27 7.34
CA VAL A 359 19.45 7.49 7.43
C VAL A 359 20.15 6.15 7.24
N SER A 360 21.05 6.07 6.26
CA SER A 360 21.88 4.88 6.01
C SER A 360 23.35 5.27 6.08
N VAL A 361 24.10 4.56 6.93
CA VAL A 361 25.53 4.80 7.14
C VAL A 361 26.35 3.57 6.74
N SER A 362 27.57 3.79 6.25
CA SER A 362 28.50 2.70 5.98
C SER A 362 29.13 2.17 7.27
N GLY A 363 29.44 0.88 7.29
CA GLY A 363 29.90 0.16 8.49
C GLY A 363 28.79 -0.71 9.09
N SER A 364 29.10 -1.38 10.19
CA SER A 364 28.11 -2.18 10.92
C SER A 364 28.41 -2.16 12.42
N PRO A 365 27.36 -2.15 13.27
CA PRO A 365 27.53 -2.34 14.71
C PRO A 365 28.30 -3.61 15.00
N ALA A 366 29.19 -3.57 16.00
CA ALA A 366 29.85 -4.78 16.46
C ALA A 366 28.79 -5.74 17.01
N VAL A 367 28.72 -6.96 16.46
CA VAL A 367 27.93 -8.03 17.07
C VAL A 367 28.53 -8.28 18.45
N ALA A 368 27.75 -8.09 19.51
CA ALA A 368 28.15 -8.49 20.83
C ALA A 368 28.46 -9.99 20.79
N ARG A 369 29.74 -10.35 20.76
CA ARG A 369 30.15 -11.74 20.93
C ARG A 369 29.65 -12.15 22.32
N PRO A 370 28.96 -13.30 22.48
CA PRO A 370 28.66 -13.81 23.80
C PRO A 370 29.97 -13.86 24.58
N THR A 371 30.10 -13.02 25.60
CA THR A 371 31.20 -13.15 26.53
C THR A 371 30.93 -14.45 27.28
N THR A 372 31.59 -15.53 26.88
CA THR A 372 31.82 -16.65 27.78
C THR A 372 32.32 -16.04 29.09
N PRO A 373 31.70 -16.33 30.25
CA PRO A 373 32.20 -15.85 31.52
C PRO A 373 33.65 -16.34 31.64
N ILE A 374 34.60 -15.42 31.53
CA ILE A 374 35.98 -15.73 31.91
C ILE A 374 35.91 -15.81 33.43
N VAL A 375 35.93 -17.04 33.96
CA VAL A 375 36.21 -17.27 35.38
C VAL A 375 37.56 -16.63 35.65
N SER A 376 37.53 -15.44 36.21
CA SER A 376 38.74 -14.73 36.61
C SER A 376 39.31 -15.48 37.79
N ALA A 377 40.46 -16.13 37.59
CA ALA A 377 41.26 -16.63 38.70
C ALA A 377 41.61 -15.43 39.61
N PRO A 378 41.52 -15.57 40.94
CA PRO A 378 41.74 -14.46 41.86
C PRO A 378 43.17 -13.96 41.71
N THR A 379 43.33 -12.74 41.18
CA THR A 379 44.62 -12.06 41.13
C THR A 379 44.79 -11.24 42.41
N ALA A 380 46.00 -11.28 42.97
CA ALA A 380 46.39 -10.59 44.21
C ALA A 380 46.12 -9.06 44.13
N PRO A 381 45.83 -8.41 45.28
CA PRO A 381 45.46 -7.00 45.30
C PRO A 381 46.63 -6.15 44.82
N THR A 382 46.47 -5.47 43.69
CA THR A 382 47.35 -4.39 43.24
C THR A 382 46.63 -3.05 43.38
N ALA A 383 47.40 -2.04 43.75
CA ALA A 383 46.96 -0.69 44.13
C ALA A 383 46.02 -0.03 43.10
N PRO A 384 45.09 0.85 43.56
CA PRO A 384 44.16 1.51 42.66
C PRO A 384 44.91 2.43 41.68
N ALA A 385 44.72 2.17 40.38
CA ALA A 385 45.13 3.09 39.32
C ALA A 385 44.31 4.39 39.42
N PRO A 386 44.89 5.56 39.09
CA PRO A 386 44.18 6.83 39.12
C PRO A 386 43.01 6.82 38.13
N SER A 387 41.82 7.16 38.63
CA SER A 387 40.59 7.31 37.84
C SER A 387 40.76 8.43 36.81
N VAL A 388 40.75 8.10 35.53
CA VAL A 388 40.55 9.08 34.44
C VAL A 388 39.11 9.54 34.52
N PRO A 389 38.82 10.86 34.56
CA PRO A 389 37.45 11.34 34.50
C PRO A 389 36.88 11.03 33.11
N THR A 390 36.00 10.04 33.00
CA THR A 390 35.14 9.92 31.84
C THR A 390 34.01 10.92 32.03
N THR A 391 34.08 12.02 31.29
CA THR A 391 32.91 12.90 31.09
C THR A 391 31.76 12.02 30.58
N PRO A 392 30.59 11.99 31.25
CA PRO A 392 29.44 11.27 30.73
C PRO A 392 29.10 11.83 29.35
N ALA A 393 28.93 10.95 28.35
CA ALA A 393 28.32 11.34 27.09
C ALA A 393 26.97 12.02 27.40
N PRO A 394 26.63 13.13 26.71
CA PRO A 394 25.38 13.83 26.98
C PRO A 394 24.20 12.87 26.87
N THR A 395 23.37 12.83 27.91
CA THR A 395 22.12 12.08 27.92
C THR A 395 21.28 12.49 26.71
N PRO A 396 20.82 11.55 25.86
CA PRO A 396 19.90 11.88 24.78
C PRO A 396 18.64 12.50 25.40
N THR A 397 18.40 13.77 25.09
CA THR A 397 17.21 14.55 25.46
C THR A 397 16.18 14.56 24.33
N GLY A 398 16.35 13.68 23.33
CA GLY A 398 15.39 13.47 22.25
C GLY A 398 14.19 12.63 22.70
N PRO A 399 13.10 12.61 21.91
CA PRO A 399 11.94 11.81 22.24
C PRO A 399 12.35 10.34 22.41
N ILE A 400 11.85 9.72 23.48
CA ILE A 400 11.71 8.27 23.52
C ILE A 400 10.76 7.93 22.38
N TYR A 401 11.22 7.13 21.40
CA TYR A 401 10.32 6.56 20.42
C TYR A 401 9.16 5.91 21.17
N PRO A 402 7.90 6.34 20.99
CA PRO A 402 6.81 5.48 21.38
C PRO A 402 7.02 4.18 20.60
N THR A 403 7.38 3.10 21.31
CA THR A 403 7.39 1.72 20.80
C THR A 403 5.97 1.22 20.50
N THR A 404 5.04 2.12 20.26
CA THR A 404 3.80 1.87 19.56
C THR A 404 3.78 2.78 18.35
N VAL A 405 4.64 2.45 17.37
CA VAL A 405 4.23 2.60 15.97
C VAL A 405 2.94 1.78 15.87
N VAL A 406 1.81 2.45 15.68
CA VAL A 406 0.60 1.77 15.20
C VAL A 406 0.93 1.37 13.76
N VAL A 407 1.61 0.23 13.62
CA VAL A 407 1.76 -0.43 12.33
C VAL A 407 0.34 -0.78 11.92
N ALA A 408 -0.14 -0.12 10.86
CA ALA A 408 -1.47 -0.37 10.35
C ALA A 408 -1.57 -1.82 9.87
N PRO A 409 -2.69 -2.50 10.13
CA PRO A 409 -2.97 -3.82 9.56
C PRO A 409 -2.74 -3.84 8.02
N ASP A 410 -2.09 -4.88 7.48
CA ASP A 410 -1.92 -5.04 6.03
C ASP A 410 -3.19 -5.56 5.31
N ARG A 411 -3.08 -5.73 3.99
CA ARG A 411 -4.17 -6.14 3.09
C ARG A 411 -4.79 -7.52 3.39
N PHE A 412 -4.14 -8.36 4.20
CA PHE A 412 -4.62 -9.71 4.54
C PHE A 412 -5.18 -9.82 5.96
N GLU A 413 -5.26 -8.69 6.64
CA GLU A 413 -5.67 -8.65 8.02
C GLU A 413 -7.09 -9.16 8.23
N LEU A 414 -7.24 -9.88 9.35
CA LEU A 414 -8.19 -10.97 9.66
C LEU A 414 -7.50 -12.33 9.81
N ASN A 415 -6.30 -12.52 9.25
CA ASN A 415 -5.56 -13.78 9.21
C ASN A 415 -4.86 -14.17 10.53
N ASN A 416 -5.37 -13.71 11.67
CA ASN A 416 -4.64 -13.77 12.95
C ASN A 416 -4.79 -15.11 13.69
N SER A 417 -5.32 -16.11 12.98
CA SER A 417 -5.48 -17.48 13.46
C SER A 417 -5.36 -18.48 12.32
N SER A 418 -5.02 -19.73 12.65
CA SER A 418 -4.99 -20.81 11.66
C SER A 418 -6.35 -21.08 10.98
N LYS A 419 -7.47 -20.65 11.58
CA LYS A 419 -8.82 -20.78 10.99
C LYS A 419 -9.11 -19.70 9.94
N THR A 420 -8.53 -18.52 10.11
CA THR A 420 -8.69 -17.36 9.23
C THR A 420 -7.50 -17.17 8.29
N ALA A 421 -6.59 -18.14 8.24
CA ALA A 421 -5.39 -18.09 7.42
C ALA A 421 -5.67 -17.72 5.96
N THR A 422 -4.94 -16.75 5.45
CA THR A 422 -5.02 -16.29 4.05
C THR A 422 -4.65 -17.42 3.11
N ARG A 423 -5.58 -17.79 2.22
CA ARG A 423 -5.43 -18.95 1.32
C ARG A 423 -4.67 -18.54 0.06
N LEU A 424 -3.43 -18.98 -0.04
CA LEU A 424 -2.54 -18.71 -1.18
C LEU A 424 -2.76 -19.69 -2.34
N GLY A 425 -3.61 -20.70 -2.17
CA GLY A 425 -3.86 -21.72 -3.16
C GLY A 425 -2.67 -22.65 -3.37
N ARG A 426 -2.41 -23.03 -4.63
CA ARG A 426 -1.39 -24.01 -5.00
C ARG A 426 -0.10 -23.30 -5.39
N VAL A 427 0.96 -23.47 -4.59
CA VAL A 427 2.20 -22.69 -4.70
C VAL A 427 3.38 -23.56 -5.11
N THR A 428 4.10 -23.14 -6.14
CA THR A 428 5.46 -23.62 -6.46
C THR A 428 6.48 -22.52 -6.14
N GLN A 429 6.13 -21.27 -6.46
CA GLN A 429 6.85 -20.07 -6.06
C GLN A 429 5.84 -18.92 -5.92
N ALA A 430 5.95 -18.11 -4.87
CA ALA A 430 5.14 -16.92 -4.66
C ALA A 430 5.86 -15.91 -3.74
N THR A 431 5.61 -14.63 -3.98
CA THR A 431 6.10 -13.51 -3.16
C THR A 431 4.95 -12.56 -2.86
N TYR A 432 4.78 -12.22 -1.60
CA TYR A 432 3.79 -11.26 -1.12
C TYR A 432 4.53 -10.19 -0.32
N ALA A 433 4.72 -9.02 -0.94
CA ALA A 433 5.43 -7.90 -0.34
C ALA A 433 4.48 -6.94 0.40
N GLY A 434 5.03 -5.98 1.15
CA GLY A 434 4.27 -4.93 1.83
C GLY A 434 3.30 -5.49 2.87
N LEU A 435 3.70 -6.55 3.57
CA LEU A 435 2.97 -7.10 4.70
C LEU A 435 3.47 -6.47 6.00
N THR A 436 2.66 -6.48 7.04
CA THR A 436 2.96 -5.80 8.30
C THR A 436 2.54 -6.68 9.47
N LEU A 437 3.28 -6.63 10.57
CA LEU A 437 2.84 -7.22 11.84
C LEU A 437 2.67 -6.10 12.86
N PRO A 438 1.44 -5.65 13.16
CA PRO A 438 1.16 -4.82 14.32
C PRO A 438 1.69 -5.45 15.63
N ALA A 439 1.75 -4.67 16.71
CA ALA A 439 2.25 -5.19 17.99
C ALA A 439 1.38 -6.37 18.48
N ALA A 440 2.05 -7.47 18.85
CA ALA A 440 1.42 -8.76 19.21
C ALA A 440 0.62 -9.45 18.09
N ASP A 441 0.74 -8.98 16.84
CA ASP A 441 0.08 -9.59 15.70
C ASP A 441 0.78 -10.87 15.21
N VAL A 442 0.01 -11.73 14.56
CA VAL A 442 0.45 -13.01 14.03
C VAL A 442 -0.27 -13.31 12.73
N ASP A 443 0.43 -13.30 11.62
CA ASP A 443 -0.14 -13.67 10.34
C ASP A 443 -0.16 -15.20 10.12
N PHE A 444 -1.28 -15.71 9.64
CA PHE A 444 -1.39 -17.08 9.13
C PHE A 444 -1.64 -17.11 7.62
N PHE A 445 -0.86 -17.91 6.90
CA PHE A 445 -1.04 -18.18 5.47
C PHE A 445 -1.16 -19.68 5.22
N ALA A 446 -2.04 -20.10 4.31
CA ALA A 446 -2.22 -21.50 3.95
C ALA A 446 -1.92 -21.73 2.47
N PHE A 447 -1.11 -22.75 2.17
CA PHE A 447 -0.80 -23.13 0.79
C PHE A 447 -0.78 -24.65 0.59
N GLN A 448 -1.02 -25.06 -0.66
CA GLN A 448 -0.82 -26.43 -1.13
C GLN A 448 0.42 -26.50 -2.00
N ALA A 449 1.30 -27.46 -1.76
CA ALA A 449 2.51 -27.66 -2.54
C ALA A 449 2.18 -28.03 -4.01
N GLY A 450 2.52 -27.15 -4.95
CA GLY A 450 2.35 -27.36 -6.39
C GLY A 450 3.21 -28.48 -6.97
N ALA A 451 4.35 -28.76 -6.36
CA ALA A 451 5.31 -29.80 -6.72
C ALA A 451 5.87 -30.52 -5.48
N ALA A 452 6.48 -31.69 -5.66
CA ALA A 452 7.24 -32.33 -4.59
C ALA A 452 8.65 -31.70 -4.53
N GLY A 453 9.14 -31.40 -3.32
CA GLY A 453 10.43 -30.72 -3.15
C GLY A 453 10.61 -30.15 -1.75
N VAL A 454 11.70 -29.41 -1.56
CA VAL A 454 11.93 -28.63 -0.33
C VAL A 454 11.42 -27.22 -0.57
N TYR A 455 10.46 -26.80 0.23
CA TYR A 455 9.92 -25.45 0.22
C TYR A 455 10.69 -24.59 1.21
N GLN A 456 11.30 -23.52 0.72
CA GLN A 456 11.85 -22.44 1.53
C GLN A 456 10.77 -21.38 1.73
N VAL A 457 10.51 -21.04 2.98
CA VAL A 457 9.60 -19.96 3.38
C VAL A 457 10.43 -18.92 4.10
N SER A 458 10.38 -17.66 3.65
CA SER A 458 11.13 -16.57 4.27
C SER A 458 10.27 -15.33 4.48
N ALA A 459 10.50 -14.66 5.60
CA ALA A 459 9.92 -13.40 6.01
C ALA A 459 10.98 -12.67 6.84
N SER A 460 11.79 -11.84 6.19
CA SER A 460 12.88 -11.12 6.85
C SER A 460 12.34 -10.25 7.97
N GLY A 461 13.01 -10.26 9.14
CA GLY A 461 12.58 -9.51 10.31
C GLY A 461 11.48 -10.17 11.14
N ALA A 462 10.99 -11.37 10.76
CA ALA A 462 9.96 -12.12 11.48
C ALA A 462 10.39 -13.56 11.81
N VAL A 463 9.74 -14.17 12.81
CA VAL A 463 9.85 -15.61 13.09
C VAL A 463 8.86 -16.36 12.19
N VAL A 464 9.37 -17.33 11.44
CA VAL A 464 8.58 -18.18 10.55
C VAL A 464 8.41 -19.55 11.18
N GLN A 465 7.17 -20.01 11.32
CA GLN A 465 6.80 -21.38 11.70
C GLN A 465 5.98 -22.02 10.59
N ILE A 466 6.34 -23.24 10.19
CA ILE A 466 5.57 -24.03 9.21
C ILE A 466 4.87 -25.14 9.96
N LEU A 467 3.54 -25.20 9.83
CA LEU A 467 2.66 -26.18 10.45
C LEU A 467 2.12 -27.14 9.38
N ASN A 468 1.99 -28.41 9.73
CA ASN A 468 1.31 -29.39 8.88
C ASN A 468 -0.22 -29.27 8.97
N ALA A 469 -0.95 -30.04 8.15
CA ALA A 469 -2.41 -30.07 8.13
C ALA A 469 -3.10 -30.44 9.47
N ARG A 470 -2.36 -30.96 10.45
CA ARG A 470 -2.85 -31.24 11.82
C ARG A 470 -2.53 -30.11 12.81
N GLY A 471 -1.97 -29.00 12.35
CA GLY A 471 -1.58 -27.86 13.20
C GLY A 471 -0.29 -28.08 14.01
N LYS A 472 0.53 -29.08 13.68
CA LYS A 472 1.83 -29.30 14.34
C LYS A 472 2.93 -28.55 13.60
N VAL A 473 3.74 -27.78 14.33
CA VAL A 473 4.97 -27.14 13.79
C VAL A 473 5.94 -28.23 13.33
N VAL A 474 6.32 -28.17 12.05
CA VAL A 474 7.25 -29.09 11.38
C VAL A 474 8.57 -28.43 10.99
N ALA A 475 8.63 -27.10 10.95
CA ALA A 475 9.85 -26.32 10.78
C ALA A 475 9.69 -24.93 11.39
N GLN A 476 10.79 -24.33 11.86
CA GLN A 476 10.81 -22.97 12.39
C GLN A 476 12.20 -22.35 12.19
N GLY A 477 12.24 -21.03 12.00
CA GLY A 477 13.48 -20.26 12.06
C GLY A 477 13.22 -18.76 12.13
N ASN A 478 14.28 -18.00 12.42
CA ASN A 478 14.25 -16.55 12.40
C ASN A 478 14.54 -16.08 10.97
N GLY A 479 13.63 -15.34 10.36
CA GLY A 479 13.72 -14.88 8.97
C GLY A 479 13.38 -15.93 7.90
N SER A 480 13.59 -17.23 8.17
CA SER A 480 13.25 -18.30 7.23
C SER A 480 13.11 -19.68 7.87
N ALA A 481 12.37 -20.58 7.22
CA ALA A 481 12.24 -21.99 7.57
C ALA A 481 12.02 -22.85 6.31
N ALA A 482 12.43 -24.12 6.36
CA ALA A 482 12.33 -25.04 5.23
C ALA A 482 11.52 -26.30 5.58
N VAL A 483 10.70 -26.79 4.65
CA VAL A 483 9.94 -28.04 4.83
C VAL A 483 10.00 -28.92 3.58
N SER A 484 10.12 -30.24 3.76
CA SER A 484 9.93 -31.18 2.65
C SER A 484 8.45 -31.45 2.42
N ALA A 485 8.01 -31.35 1.16
CA ALA A 485 6.61 -31.50 0.77
C ALA A 485 6.46 -32.52 -0.37
N THR A 486 5.41 -33.34 -0.30
CA THR A 486 4.90 -34.03 -1.48
C THR A 486 3.96 -33.10 -2.26
N ARG A 487 3.73 -33.39 -3.55
CA ARG A 487 2.74 -32.66 -4.34
C ARG A 487 1.37 -32.73 -3.65
N ASN A 488 0.67 -31.60 -3.56
CA ASN A 488 -0.58 -31.39 -2.84
C ASN A 488 -0.50 -31.45 -1.30
N ALA A 489 0.68 -31.58 -0.70
CA ALA A 489 0.81 -31.43 0.74
C ALA A 489 0.35 -30.02 1.16
N SER A 490 -0.48 -29.94 2.20
CA SER A 490 -1.01 -28.67 2.71
C SER A 490 -0.23 -28.22 3.94
N PHE A 491 0.14 -26.94 3.97
CA PHE A 491 0.84 -26.32 5.08
C PHE A 491 0.19 -25.00 5.46
N THR A 492 0.35 -24.66 6.74
CA THR A 492 0.05 -23.34 7.26
C THR A 492 1.37 -22.70 7.70
N VAL A 493 1.65 -21.49 7.24
CA VAL A 493 2.76 -20.66 7.69
C VAL A 493 2.21 -19.70 8.73
N ARG A 494 2.87 -19.66 9.89
CA ARG A 494 2.65 -18.66 10.93
C ARG A 494 3.85 -17.72 10.94
N VAL A 495 3.61 -16.44 10.77
CA VAL A 495 4.62 -15.38 10.80
C VAL A 495 4.31 -14.48 12.01
N GLN A 496 5.32 -14.14 12.79
CA GLN A 496 5.15 -13.27 13.96
C GLN A 496 6.41 -12.43 14.16
N ALA A 497 6.30 -11.31 14.88
CA ALA A 497 7.46 -10.54 15.25
C ALA A 497 8.40 -11.33 16.19
N PRO A 498 9.72 -11.10 16.15
CA PRO A 498 10.68 -11.67 17.10
C PRO A 498 10.59 -10.90 18.45
N GLY A 499 9.46 -11.03 19.15
CA GLY A 499 9.20 -10.31 20.40
C GLY A 499 7.75 -9.80 20.46
N THR A 500 7.55 -8.70 21.19
CA THR A 500 6.26 -7.99 21.28
C THR A 500 6.19 -6.76 20.37
N ASP A 501 7.28 -6.43 19.67
CA ASP A 501 7.38 -5.27 18.80
C ASP A 501 6.65 -5.50 17.47
N SER A 502 6.35 -4.42 16.75
CA SER A 502 5.74 -4.48 15.42
C SER A 502 6.80 -4.65 14.31
N VAL A 503 6.43 -5.30 13.21
CA VAL A 503 7.21 -5.37 11.97
C VAL A 503 6.52 -4.49 10.94
N SER A 504 7.09 -3.31 10.68
CA SER A 504 6.45 -2.29 9.84
C SER A 504 6.47 -2.59 8.34
N SER A 505 7.26 -3.58 7.90
CA SER A 505 7.21 -4.13 6.55
C SER A 505 7.97 -5.45 6.49
N TYR A 506 7.35 -6.49 5.92
CA TYR A 506 8.02 -7.72 5.53
C TYR A 506 7.48 -8.24 4.20
N SER A 507 8.22 -9.17 3.59
CA SER A 507 7.77 -9.90 2.40
C SER A 507 7.78 -11.39 2.69
N LEU A 508 6.63 -12.05 2.46
CA LEU A 508 6.52 -13.50 2.52
C LEU A 508 6.95 -14.10 1.17
N ASN A 509 8.03 -14.85 1.15
CA ASN A 509 8.47 -15.60 -0.01
C ASN A 509 8.34 -17.10 0.25
N ILE A 510 7.71 -17.83 -0.68
CA ILE A 510 7.59 -19.28 -0.66
C ILE A 510 8.14 -19.80 -1.98
N ALA A 511 9.15 -20.66 -1.95
CA ALA A 511 9.74 -21.22 -3.17
C ALA A 511 10.13 -22.69 -2.99
N ALA A 512 9.72 -23.53 -3.94
CA ALA A 512 10.19 -24.90 -4.03
C ALA A 512 11.56 -24.95 -4.70
N THR A 513 12.57 -25.46 -4.00
CA THR A 513 13.76 -25.98 -4.68
C THR A 513 13.38 -27.35 -5.25
N PRO A 514 13.47 -27.57 -6.57
CA PRO A 514 13.25 -28.90 -7.13
C PRO A 514 14.15 -29.90 -6.42
N ALA A 515 13.59 -31.01 -5.94
CA ALA A 515 14.41 -32.09 -5.42
C ALA A 515 15.37 -32.49 -6.53
N ALA A 516 16.68 -32.36 -6.30
CA ALA A 516 17.68 -32.91 -7.19
C ALA A 516 17.26 -34.35 -7.47
N GLN A 517 17.00 -34.69 -8.74
CA GLN A 517 16.74 -36.07 -9.13
C GLN A 517 17.88 -36.88 -8.53
N ARG A 518 17.57 -37.69 -7.51
CA ARG A 518 18.46 -38.79 -7.14
C ARG A 518 18.54 -39.63 -8.40
N ARG A 519 19.60 -39.44 -9.18
CA ARG A 519 19.98 -40.39 -10.21
C ARG A 519 20.10 -41.70 -9.46
N SER A 520 19.09 -42.55 -9.63
CA SER A 520 19.12 -43.89 -9.08
C SER A 520 20.43 -44.51 -9.54
N VAL A 521 21.10 -45.22 -8.65
CA VAL A 521 22.33 -45.96 -8.95
C VAL A 521 22.10 -46.96 -10.11
N ALA A 522 20.83 -47.24 -10.46
CA ALA A 522 20.42 -47.97 -11.65
C ALA A 522 20.80 -47.30 -12.99
N ALA A 523 20.95 -45.97 -13.05
CA ALA A 523 21.38 -45.28 -14.28
C ALA A 523 22.89 -45.32 -14.53
N ARG A 524 23.69 -45.79 -13.55
CA ARG A 524 25.14 -46.03 -13.74
C ARG A 524 25.46 -47.37 -14.41
N PHE A 525 24.49 -48.29 -14.53
CA PHE A 525 24.65 -49.56 -15.25
C PHE A 525 24.02 -49.59 -16.65
N ALA A 526 23.30 -48.54 -17.05
CA ALA A 526 22.67 -48.47 -18.38
C ALA A 526 23.53 -47.74 -19.43
N LEU A 527 24.61 -47.04 -19.05
CA LEU A 527 25.48 -46.30 -19.97
C LEU A 527 26.94 -46.80 -20.03
N ALA A 528 27.31 -47.79 -19.21
CA ALA A 528 28.62 -48.47 -19.31
C ALA A 528 28.60 -49.70 -20.25
N ARG A 529 27.45 -50.02 -20.88
CA ARG A 529 27.36 -50.98 -22.00
C ARG A 529 27.25 -50.32 -23.39
N GLN A 530 27.26 -48.98 -23.46
CA GLN A 530 27.28 -48.22 -24.71
C GLN A 530 28.57 -47.40 -24.92
N GLY A 531 29.55 -47.48 -24.00
CA GLY A 531 30.82 -46.75 -24.07
C GLY A 531 32.02 -47.55 -24.62
N LEU A 532 31.84 -48.83 -24.97
CA LEU A 532 32.89 -49.71 -25.51
C LEU A 532 32.51 -50.23 -26.90
N ALA A 533 32.22 -49.33 -27.86
CA ALA A 533 32.11 -49.70 -29.27
C ALA A 533 32.24 -48.53 -30.25
N ARG A 534 32.87 -47.40 -29.87
CA ARG A 534 33.18 -46.32 -30.83
C ARG A 534 34.53 -45.67 -30.55
N GLN A 535 35.60 -46.43 -30.75
CA GLN A 535 36.87 -45.95 -31.32
C GLN A 535 37.50 -47.07 -32.16
N GLY A 536 37.85 -46.77 -33.42
CA GLY A 536 38.34 -47.69 -34.45
C GLY A 536 37.19 -48.34 -35.23
N LEU A 537 37.08 -48.32 -36.55
CA LEU A 537 38.09 -48.25 -37.61
C LEU A 537 37.47 -47.70 -38.91
N ALA A 538 38.38 -47.41 -39.83
CA ALA A 538 38.23 -46.68 -41.07
C ALA A 538 37.30 -47.28 -42.15
N ARG A 539 36.98 -46.39 -43.10
CA ARG A 539 36.44 -46.62 -44.45
C ARG A 539 36.86 -47.96 -45.08
N GLN A 540 35.90 -48.63 -45.73
CA GLN A 540 35.99 -48.96 -47.16
C GLN A 540 34.63 -49.47 -47.72
N GLU A 541 34.29 -48.90 -48.88
CA GLU A 541 33.57 -49.48 -50.03
C GLU A 541 32.06 -49.86 -49.96
N ALA A 542 31.32 -49.28 -50.92
CA ALA A 542 29.98 -49.61 -51.41
C ALA A 542 30.04 -50.82 -52.40
N PRO A 543 28.99 -51.25 -53.16
CA PRO A 543 27.56 -50.87 -53.25
C PRO A 543 26.60 -52.11 -53.38
N ALA A 544 25.38 -51.91 -53.93
CA ALA A 544 24.35 -52.88 -54.42
C ALA A 544 23.12 -53.07 -53.50
N LEU A 545 21.87 -52.72 -53.87
CA LEU A 545 20.97 -53.20 -54.95
C LEU A 545 20.46 -54.64 -54.79
N ALA A 546 19.16 -54.80 -55.09
CA ALA A 546 18.35 -56.03 -55.28
C ALA A 546 17.77 -56.66 -53.98
N SER A 547 16.47 -56.61 -53.67
CA SER A 547 15.22 -57.06 -54.33
C SER A 547 14.76 -58.46 -53.93
N ALA A 548 13.44 -58.59 -53.76
CA ALA A 548 12.60 -59.80 -53.83
C ALA A 548 12.63 -60.75 -52.61
N ALA A 549 11.55 -60.78 -51.81
CA ALA A 549 10.27 -61.43 -52.06
C ALA A 549 10.25 -62.84 -51.46
N TRP A 550 9.53 -63.01 -50.36
CA TRP A 550 8.98 -64.30 -49.94
C TRP A 550 7.50 -64.10 -49.59
N ALA A 551 6.67 -64.89 -50.26
CA ALA A 551 5.23 -64.78 -50.29
C ALA A 551 4.56 -65.88 -49.46
N SER A 552 3.36 -65.52 -48.96
CA SER A 552 2.16 -66.37 -48.81
C SER A 552 2.15 -67.47 -47.73
N ALA A 553 1.05 -67.75 -47.02
CA ALA A 553 -0.27 -67.13 -46.92
C ALA A 553 -1.10 -67.81 -45.80
N LEU A 554 -2.32 -67.26 -45.58
CA LEU A 554 -3.54 -67.85 -44.98
C LEU A 554 -3.64 -67.68 -43.45
N ARG A 555 -4.76 -67.31 -42.81
CA ARG A 555 -6.21 -67.04 -43.07
C ARG A 555 -6.73 -66.53 -41.70
N ASN A 556 -7.85 -65.87 -41.44
CA ASN A 556 -9.00 -65.32 -42.15
C ASN A 556 -9.68 -64.43 -41.09
N ALA A 557 -10.29 -63.34 -41.53
CA ALA A 557 -11.34 -62.66 -40.78
C ALA A 557 -12.67 -62.87 -41.52
N SER A 558 -13.73 -63.21 -40.79
CA SER A 558 -15.09 -62.73 -41.06
C SER A 558 -15.98 -62.98 -39.85
N ALA A 559 -16.23 -61.91 -39.09
CA ALA A 559 -17.55 -61.40 -38.75
C ALA A 559 -17.40 -59.95 -38.32
#